data_AF-A0A7V1HU45-F1
#
_entry.id   AF-A0A7V1HU45-F1
#
_cell.length_a   1.000
_cell.length_b   1.000
_cell.length_c   1.000
_cell.angle_alpha   90.00
_cell.angle_beta   90.00
_cell.angle_gamma   90.00
#
_symmetry.space_group_name_H-M   'P 1'
#
loop_
_entity.id
_entity.type
_entity.pdbx_description
1 polymer ?
#
loop_
_entity_poly.entity_id
_entity_poly.type
_entity_poly.pdbx_seq_one_letter_code
_entity_poly.pdbx_strand_id
1 'polypeptide(L)'
;RTKCDLAPDRCCDAIAVSAKTGEGTAELLQAIREKLSGSMTSLSADTLALLPRHEHLLGKAVQCLENTEELTAAQREESTLSDEELIANELRQALDALGEIIGTISPDDVLGRVFAGFCIGK
;
A
#
# COMPACT_ATOMS: atom_id res chain seq x y z
N ARG A 1 1.31 -16.61 29.34
CA ARG A 1 2.27 -16.81 30.48
C ARG A 1 3.40 -17.70 30.00
N THR A 2 4.66 -17.40 30.33
CA THR A 2 5.84 -18.19 29.90
C THR A 2 6.36 -19.07 31.04
N LYS A 3 7.12 -20.13 30.70
CA LYS A 3 7.77 -21.08 31.63
C LYS A 3 6.78 -21.89 32.49
N CYS A 4 5.71 -22.42 31.88
CA CYS A 4 4.71 -23.23 32.60
C CYS A 4 5.27 -24.53 33.22
N ASP A 5 6.44 -24.98 32.76
CA ASP A 5 7.20 -26.11 33.31
C ASP A 5 7.72 -25.91 34.75
N LEU A 6 7.78 -24.66 35.22
CA LEU A 6 8.32 -24.33 36.56
C LEU A 6 7.24 -23.98 37.59
N ALA A 7 6.00 -23.73 37.16
CA ALA A 7 4.91 -23.32 38.05
C ALA A 7 3.54 -23.72 37.47
N PRO A 8 3.06 -24.95 37.74
CA PRO A 8 1.90 -25.56 37.07
C PRO A 8 0.53 -25.00 37.48
N ASP A 9 0.48 -23.94 38.29
CA ASP A 9 -0.77 -23.38 38.79
C ASP A 9 -1.62 -22.79 37.64
N ARG A 10 -2.86 -23.29 37.47
CA ARG A 10 -3.75 -23.07 36.31
C ARG A 10 -4.86 -22.05 36.61
N CYS A 11 -4.50 -20.87 37.10
CA CYS A 11 -5.45 -19.91 37.65
C CYS A 11 -5.62 -18.60 36.83
N CYS A 12 -5.28 -18.57 35.54
CA CYS A 12 -5.41 -17.35 34.73
C CYS A 12 -5.92 -17.60 33.31
N ASP A 13 -6.71 -16.65 32.78
CA ASP A 13 -7.26 -16.63 31.41
C ASP A 13 -6.21 -16.47 30.28
N ALA A 14 -4.92 -16.68 30.59
CA ALA A 14 -3.83 -16.54 29.64
C ALA A 14 -3.29 -17.91 29.21
N ILE A 15 -3.02 -18.07 27.92
CA ILE A 15 -2.36 -19.28 27.38
C ILE A 15 -1.00 -19.45 28.06
N ALA A 16 -0.80 -20.58 28.71
CA ALA A 16 0.44 -20.95 29.38
C ALA A 16 1.36 -21.68 28.40
N VAL A 17 2.60 -21.22 28.27
CA VAL A 17 3.57 -21.81 27.33
C VAL A 17 4.92 -22.09 27.99
N SER A 18 5.59 -23.13 27.54
CA SER A 18 7.00 -23.39 27.85
C SER A 18 7.80 -23.52 26.57
N ALA A 19 8.77 -22.62 26.38
CA ALA A 19 9.69 -22.69 25.26
C ALA A 19 10.67 -23.87 25.37
N LYS A 20 10.85 -24.44 26.58
CA LYS A 20 11.77 -25.54 26.83
C LYS A 20 11.14 -26.90 26.51
N THR A 21 9.87 -27.10 26.88
CA THR A 21 9.16 -28.36 26.66
C THR A 21 8.29 -28.34 25.41
N GLY A 22 8.01 -27.16 24.85
CA GLY A 22 7.07 -26.98 23.74
C GLY A 22 5.60 -27.01 24.17
N GLU A 23 5.32 -27.09 25.47
CA GLU A 23 3.95 -27.08 25.99
C GLU A 23 3.26 -25.74 25.68
N GLY A 24 2.00 -25.79 25.24
CA GLY A 24 1.16 -24.62 24.95
C GLY A 24 1.54 -23.83 23.69
N THR A 25 2.63 -24.15 23.00
CA THR A 25 3.06 -23.40 21.81
C THR A 25 2.11 -23.60 20.63
N ALA A 26 1.54 -24.80 20.47
CA ALA A 26 0.54 -25.09 19.45
C ALA A 26 -0.75 -24.29 19.67
N GLU A 27 -1.23 -24.24 20.91
CA GLU A 27 -2.41 -23.47 21.31
C GLU A 27 -2.18 -21.96 21.13
N LEU A 28 -0.99 -21.46 21.48
CA LEU A 28 -0.59 -20.07 21.22
C LEU A 28 -0.58 -19.76 19.72
N LEU A 29 0.00 -20.64 18.91
CA LEU A 29 0.05 -20.47 17.46
C LEU A 29 -1.35 -20.45 16.85
N GLN A 30 -2.24 -21.32 17.32
CA GLN A 30 -3.63 -21.37 16.90
C GLN A 30 -4.37 -20.08 17.29
N ALA A 31 -4.24 -19.60 18.53
CA ALA A 31 -4.87 -18.35 18.96
C ALA A 31 -4.35 -17.12 18.18
N ILE A 32 -3.05 -17.10 17.84
CA ILE A 32 -2.49 -16.07 16.95
C ILE A 32 -3.12 -16.18 15.56
N ARG A 33 -3.21 -17.39 14.99
CA ARG A 33 -3.84 -17.61 13.69
C ARG A 33 -5.30 -17.18 13.67
N GLU A 34 -6.08 -17.50 14.68
CA GLU A 34 -7.49 -17.11 14.79
C GLU A 34 -7.67 -15.59 14.88
N LYS A 35 -6.81 -14.91 15.66
CA LYS A 35 -6.80 -13.44 15.73
C LYS A 35 -6.39 -12.78 14.41
N LEU A 36 -5.39 -13.34 13.73
CA LEU A 36 -4.92 -12.83 12.44
C LEU A 36 -5.90 -13.14 11.31
N SER A 37 -6.53 -14.32 11.32
CA SER A 37 -7.51 -14.71 10.29
C SER A 37 -8.72 -13.78 10.30
N GLY A 38 -9.16 -13.31 11.47
CA GLY A 38 -10.24 -12.32 11.56
C GLY A 38 -9.94 -10.96 10.91
N SER A 39 -8.66 -10.57 10.82
CA SER A 39 -8.21 -9.36 10.11
C SER A 39 -7.82 -9.60 8.65
N MET A 40 -7.52 -10.86 8.27
CA MET A 40 -6.94 -11.19 6.97
C MET A 40 -7.95 -11.70 5.93
N THR A 41 -9.20 -12.01 6.30
CA THR A 41 -10.21 -12.58 5.37
C THR A 41 -10.66 -11.63 4.26
N SER A 42 -10.23 -10.35 4.24
CA SER A 42 -10.60 -9.39 3.19
C SER A 42 -9.48 -9.07 2.20
N LEU A 43 -8.25 -9.53 2.44
CA LEU A 43 -7.17 -9.35 1.47
C LEU A 43 -7.09 -10.60 0.61
N SER A 44 -7.89 -10.62 -0.46
CA SER A 44 -7.69 -11.51 -1.60
C SER A 44 -6.21 -11.47 -2.01
N ALA A 45 -5.68 -12.55 -2.58
CA ALA A 45 -4.34 -12.58 -3.14
C ALA A 45 -4.07 -11.50 -4.21
N ASP A 46 -5.13 -10.80 -4.66
CA ASP A 46 -5.09 -9.60 -5.51
C ASP A 46 -4.75 -8.29 -4.77
N THR A 47 -4.79 -8.29 -3.43
CA THR A 47 -4.10 -7.28 -2.63
C THR A 47 -2.62 -7.62 -2.68
N LEU A 48 -2.03 -7.39 -3.87
CA LEU A 48 -0.65 -7.00 -4.05
C LEU A 48 -0.22 -6.35 -2.75
N ALA A 49 0.81 -6.90 -2.12
CA ALA A 49 1.43 -6.31 -0.96
C ALA A 49 1.77 -4.86 -1.31
N LEU A 50 0.84 -3.95 -1.06
CA LEU A 50 1.04 -2.53 -1.18
C LEU A 50 1.95 -2.25 -0.02
N LEU A 51 3.25 -2.21 -0.30
CA LEU A 51 4.19 -1.65 0.65
C LEU A 51 3.60 -0.31 1.10
N PRO A 52 3.71 0.07 2.38
CA PRO A 52 3.17 1.34 2.89
C PRO A 52 3.53 2.56 2.03
N ARG A 53 4.66 2.51 1.31
CA ARG A 53 5.07 3.51 0.32
C ARG A 53 4.10 3.61 -0.88
N HIS A 54 3.66 2.49 -1.45
CA HIS A 54 2.72 2.49 -2.59
C HIS A 54 1.34 2.99 -2.17
N GLU A 55 0.87 2.59 -0.99
CA GLU A 55 -0.39 3.11 -0.42
C GLU A 55 -0.33 4.64 -0.28
N HIS A 56 0.77 5.17 0.28
CA HIS A 56 0.96 6.60 0.41
C HIS A 56 0.98 7.35 -0.94
N LEU A 57 1.70 6.82 -1.93
CA LEU A 57 1.80 7.43 -3.27
C LEU A 57 0.46 7.39 -4.02
N LEU A 58 -0.29 6.28 -3.92
CA LEU A 58 -1.63 6.18 -4.48
C LEU A 58 -2.60 7.15 -3.78
N GLY A 59 -2.56 7.24 -2.45
CA GLY A 59 -3.36 8.21 -1.70
C GLY A 59 -3.07 9.65 -2.11
N LYS A 60 -1.79 9.99 -2.32
CA LYS A 60 -1.39 11.31 -2.84
C LYS A 60 -1.94 11.57 -4.24
N ALA A 61 -1.85 10.59 -5.15
CA ALA A 61 -2.40 10.73 -6.50
C ALA A 61 -3.91 10.95 -6.49
N VAL A 62 -4.65 10.19 -5.66
CA VAL A 62 -6.09 10.37 -5.49
C VAL A 62 -6.43 11.77 -4.98
N GLN A 63 -5.73 12.24 -3.94
CA GLN A 63 -5.98 13.58 -3.38
C GLN A 63 -5.80 14.69 -4.41
N CYS A 64 -4.75 14.62 -5.24
CA CYS A 64 -4.53 15.61 -6.30
C CYS A 64 -5.63 15.58 -7.38
N LEU A 65 -6.19 14.40 -7.68
CA LEU A 65 -7.32 14.27 -8.60
C LEU A 65 -8.60 14.86 -8.00
N GLU A 66 -8.88 14.61 -6.72
CA GLU A 66 -10.01 15.22 -6.01
C GLU A 66 -9.89 16.75 -6.00
N ASN A 67 -8.70 17.29 -5.70
CA ASN A 67 -8.45 18.74 -5.78
C ASN A 67 -8.71 19.30 -7.19
N THR A 68 -8.36 18.53 -8.23
CA THR A 68 -8.62 18.92 -9.62
C THR A 68 -10.12 18.97 -9.91
N GLU A 69 -10.90 18.02 -9.42
CA GLU A 69 -12.36 18.00 -9.54
C GLU A 69 -13.00 19.20 -8.81
N GLU A 70 -12.52 19.54 -7.61
CA GLU A 70 -12.99 20.70 -6.86
C GLU A 70 -12.69 22.02 -7.59
N LEU A 71 -11.46 22.19 -8.08
CA LEU A 71 -11.05 23.38 -8.83
C LEU A 71 -11.82 23.52 -10.15
N THR A 72 -12.05 22.43 -10.88
CA THR A 72 -12.84 22.45 -12.12
C THR A 72 -14.33 22.69 -11.86
N ALA A 73 -14.86 22.23 -10.72
CA ALA A 73 -16.23 22.55 -10.32
C ALA A 73 -16.38 24.05 -10.00
N ALA A 74 -15.39 24.66 -9.33
CA ALA A 74 -15.37 26.09 -9.01
C ALA A 74 -15.28 26.97 -10.27
N GLN A 75 -14.56 26.55 -11.32
CA GLN A 75 -14.46 27.28 -12.59
C GLN A 75 -15.79 27.46 -13.33
N ARG A 76 -16.85 26.71 -12.99
CA ARG A 76 -18.18 26.87 -13.62
C ARG A 76 -18.84 28.21 -13.30
N GLU A 77 -18.39 28.92 -12.27
CA GLU A 77 -19.00 30.17 -11.81
C GLU A 77 -18.22 31.42 -12.27
N GLU A 78 -16.88 31.39 -12.31
CA GLU A 78 -16.01 32.43 -12.88
C GLU A 78 -14.57 31.87 -13.00
N SER A 79 -14.14 31.46 -14.20
CA SER A 79 -12.78 30.90 -14.40
C SER A 79 -11.72 32.00 -14.54
N THR A 80 -10.63 31.91 -13.76
CA THR A 80 -9.45 32.75 -13.91
C THR A 80 -8.26 31.95 -14.45
N LEU A 81 -7.31 32.62 -15.13
CA LEU A 81 -6.06 31.99 -15.61
C LEU A 81 -5.27 31.30 -14.48
N SER A 82 -5.40 31.81 -13.24
CA SER A 82 -4.77 31.23 -12.05
C SER A 82 -5.32 29.84 -11.73
N ASP A 83 -6.61 29.59 -11.98
CA ASP A 83 -7.27 28.32 -11.67
C ASP A 83 -6.79 27.22 -12.63
N GLU A 84 -6.51 27.58 -13.88
CA GLU A 84 -5.97 26.68 -14.89
C GLU A 84 -4.53 26.24 -14.55
N GLU A 85 -3.70 27.16 -14.02
CA GLU A 85 -2.35 26.84 -13.53
C GLU A 85 -2.38 25.92 -12.30
N LEU A 86 -3.32 26.14 -11.38
CA LEU A 86 -3.54 25.29 -10.21
C LEU A 86 -3.96 23.88 -10.61
N ILE A 87 -4.94 23.75 -11.52
CA ILE A 87 -5.38 22.45 -12.05
C ILE A 87 -4.21 21.72 -12.74
N ALA A 88 -3.44 22.42 -13.59
CA ALA A 88 -2.30 21.83 -14.27
C ALA A 88 -1.24 21.33 -13.28
N ASN A 89 -1.03 22.05 -12.17
CA ASN A 89 -0.12 21.68 -11.11
C ASN A 89 -0.61 20.43 -10.33
N GLU A 90 -1.89 20.35 -9.98
CA GLU A 90 -2.47 19.16 -9.32
C GLU A 90 -2.37 17.91 -10.20
N LEU A 91 -2.69 18.02 -11.50
CA LEU A 91 -2.53 16.92 -12.45
C LEU A 91 -1.07 16.47 -12.58
N ARG A 92 -0.12 17.41 -12.57
CA ARG A 92 1.31 17.07 -12.61
C ARG A 92 1.76 16.34 -11.35
N GLN A 93 1.31 16.80 -10.18
CA GLN A 93 1.61 16.11 -8.91
C GLN A 93 1.03 14.69 -8.85
N ALA A 94 -0.17 14.48 -9.39
CA ALA A 94 -0.76 13.14 -9.52
C ALA A 94 0.09 12.23 -10.42
N LEU A 95 0.53 12.75 -11.58
CA LEU A 95 1.40 12.03 -12.51
C LEU A 95 2.76 11.67 -11.87
N ASP A 96 3.38 12.59 -11.14
CA ASP A 96 4.66 12.36 -10.48
C ASP A 96 4.54 11.27 -9.39
N ALA A 97 3.46 11.32 -8.59
CA ALA A 97 3.19 10.30 -7.56
C ALA A 97 2.98 8.90 -8.18
N LEU A 98 2.31 8.82 -9.33
CA LEU A 98 2.17 7.56 -10.08
C LEU A 98 3.49 7.11 -10.71
N GLY A 99 4.29 8.05 -11.22
CA GLY A 99 5.62 7.77 -11.78
C GLY A 99 6.58 7.20 -10.74
N GLU A 100 6.50 7.66 -9.49
CA GLU A 100 7.29 7.09 -8.38
C GLU A 100 6.94 5.64 -8.04
N ILE A 101 5.72 5.19 -8.31
CA ILE A 101 5.27 3.81 -8.09
C ILE A 101 5.83 2.89 -9.17
N ILE A 102 5.80 3.32 -10.43
CA ILE A 102 6.23 2.55 -11.60
C ILE A 102 7.78 2.50 -11.68
N GLY A 103 8.45 3.44 -11.01
CA GLY A 103 9.85 3.78 -11.28
C GLY A 103 9.89 4.82 -12.39
N THR A 104 10.75 5.82 -12.22
CA THR A 104 10.91 6.92 -13.20
C THR A 104 11.09 6.34 -14.60
N ILE A 105 10.20 6.71 -15.52
CA ILE A 105 10.36 6.41 -16.95
C ILE A 105 11.67 7.09 -17.38
N SER A 106 12.71 6.30 -17.57
CA SER A 106 13.98 6.81 -18.08
C SER A 106 13.75 7.33 -19.50
N PRO A 107 14.48 8.37 -19.95
CA PRO A 107 14.57 8.68 -21.37
C PRO A 107 14.87 7.43 -22.20
N ASP A 108 15.65 6.50 -21.66
CA ASP A 108 15.95 5.21 -22.29
C ASP A 108 14.73 4.28 -22.41
N ASP A 109 13.76 4.34 -21.50
CA ASP A 109 12.51 3.55 -21.59
C ASP A 109 11.60 4.12 -22.68
N VAL A 110 11.59 5.45 -22.84
CA VAL A 110 10.90 6.12 -23.93
C VAL A 110 11.58 5.79 -25.27
N LEU A 111 12.90 5.90 -25.35
CA LEU A 111 13.68 5.54 -26.55
C LEU A 111 13.51 4.05 -26.88
N GLY A 112 13.55 3.17 -25.88
CA GLY A 112 13.32 1.74 -26.02
C GLY A 112 11.95 1.44 -26.62
N ARG A 113 10.88 2.09 -26.16
CA ARG A 113 9.54 1.97 -26.76
C ARG A 113 9.45 2.53 -28.18
N VAL A 114 10.09 3.65 -28.45
CA VAL A 114 10.12 4.26 -29.80
C VAL A 114 10.88 3.37 -30.79
N PHE A 115 11.95 2.70 -30.34
CA PHE A 115 12.79 1.85 -31.18
C PHE A 115 12.42 0.36 -31.14
N ALA A 116 11.55 -0.09 -30.24
CA ALA A 116 11.09 -1.49 -30.14
C ALA A 116 10.38 -1.99 -31.42
N GLY A 117 9.82 -1.09 -32.23
CA GLY A 117 9.24 -1.40 -33.54
C GLY A 117 10.22 -1.31 -34.72
N PHE A 118 11.43 -0.79 -34.51
CA PHE A 118 12.45 -0.71 -35.55
C PHE A 118 13.31 -1.98 -35.49
N CYS A 119 13.18 -2.84 -36.49
CA CYS A 119 14.17 -3.88 -36.74
C CYS A 119 15.49 -3.19 -37.12
N ILE A 120 16.34 -2.88 -36.13
CA ILE A 120 17.74 -2.60 -36.38
C ILE A 120 18.35 -3.95 -36.74
N GLY A 121 18.54 -4.17 -38.04
CA GLY A 121 19.09 -5.40 -38.57
C GLY A 121 20.39 -5.80 -37.86
N LYS A 122 20.27 -6.87 -37.08
CA LYS A 122 21.28 -7.91 -36.94
C LYS A 122 20.60 -9.23 -37.26
#